data_AF-A0A7C9F1U5-F1
#
_entry.id   AF-A0A7C9F1U5-F1
#
_cell.length_a   1.000
_cell.length_b   1.000
_cell.length_c   1.000
_cell.angle_alpha   90.00
_cell.angle_beta   90.00
_cell.angle_gamma   90.00
#
_symmetry.space_group_name_H-M   'P 1'
#
loop_
_entity.id
_entity.type
_entity.pdbx_description
1 polymer ?
#
loop_
_entity_poly.entity_id
_entity_poly.type
_entity_poly.pdbx_seq_one_letter_code
_entity_poly.pdbx_strand_id
1 'polypeptide(L)'
;CSSDLTSEAATLCIPHLVAALKSGNEAAQESVLDTLCLLKDSWSTMPIDIAKSQSIVAAEAIPILQMLMKTCPPSFHERADSLLHCLPGCLTVTINRGNNLKQTMGATNAFCQLTIGNGPPRQTKVKRILNLMSP
;
A
#
# COMPACT_ATOMS: atom_id res chain seq x y z
N CYS A 1 -7.67 -25.50 -12.99
CA CYS A 1 -6.74 -25.40 -14.14
C CYS A 1 -6.77 -24.02 -14.78
N SER A 2 -7.89 -23.54 -15.36
CA SER A 2 -7.91 -22.22 -16.02
C SER A 2 -7.70 -21.04 -15.05
N SER A 3 -8.18 -21.13 -13.81
CA SER A 3 -7.98 -20.12 -12.76
C SER A 3 -6.53 -19.98 -12.31
N ASP A 4 -5.76 -21.07 -12.36
CA ASP A 4 -4.40 -21.13 -11.82
C ASP A 4 -3.39 -20.45 -12.77
N LEU A 5 -3.56 -20.65 -14.08
CA LEU A 5 -2.79 -19.95 -15.11
C LEU A 5 -3.02 -18.44 -15.09
N THR A 6 -4.25 -17.99 -14.83
CA THR A 6 -4.56 -16.55 -14.73
C THR A 6 -3.89 -15.91 -13.51
N SER A 7 -3.82 -16.63 -12.38
CA SER A 7 -3.15 -16.18 -11.16
C SER A 7 -1.64 -16.08 -11.30
N GLU A 8 -1.01 -17.08 -11.90
CA GLU A 8 0.45 -17.09 -12.12
C GLU A 8 0.87 -16.00 -13.11
N ALA A 9 0.13 -15.85 -14.21
CA ALA A 9 0.35 -14.79 -15.17
C ALA A 9 0.21 -13.39 -14.53
N ALA A 10 -0.84 -13.17 -13.73
CA ALA A 10 -1.01 -11.92 -12.99
C ALA A 10 0.19 -11.64 -12.07
N THR A 11 0.68 -12.65 -11.34
CA THR A 11 1.83 -12.50 -10.43
C THR A 11 3.10 -12.08 -11.18
N LEU A 12 3.36 -12.63 -12.36
CA LEU A 12 4.50 -12.26 -13.22
C LEU A 12 4.34 -10.88 -13.88
N CYS A 13 3.11 -10.42 -14.09
CA CYS A 13 2.84 -9.10 -14.65
C CYS A 13 3.04 -7.95 -13.66
N ILE A 14 2.86 -8.18 -12.34
CA ILE A 14 2.94 -7.12 -11.32
C ILE A 14 4.26 -6.32 -11.40
N PRO A 15 5.47 -6.93 -11.45
CA PRO A 15 6.71 -6.16 -11.55
C PRO A 15 6.78 -5.27 -12.79
N HIS A 16 6.20 -5.71 -13.91
CA HIS A 16 6.14 -4.92 -15.14
C HIS A 16 5.21 -3.72 -15.00
N LEU A 17 4.06 -3.90 -14.32
CA LEU A 17 3.17 -2.81 -13.95
C LEU A 17 3.88 -1.81 -13.03
N VAL A 18 4.60 -2.28 -12.01
CA VAL A 18 5.37 -1.40 -11.10
C VAL A 18 6.45 -0.62 -11.85
N ALA A 19 7.15 -1.26 -12.78
CA ALA A 19 8.14 -0.59 -13.62
C ALA A 19 7.49 0.49 -14.51
N ALA A 20 6.36 0.18 -15.15
CA ALA A 20 5.61 1.13 -15.98
C ALA A 20 5.05 2.31 -15.16
N LEU A 21 4.61 2.07 -13.93
CA LEU A 21 4.18 3.13 -13.02
C LEU A 21 5.33 4.11 -12.69
N LYS A 22 6.56 3.60 -12.61
CA LYS A 22 7.75 4.39 -12.28
C LYS A 22 8.27 5.22 -13.45
N SER A 23 8.31 4.66 -14.66
CA SER A 23 8.95 5.27 -15.84
C SER A 23 8.00 5.75 -16.93
N GLY A 24 6.71 5.44 -16.83
CA GLY A 24 5.68 5.83 -17.78
C GLY A 24 5.36 7.32 -17.74
N ASN A 25 4.74 7.80 -18.82
CA ASN A 25 4.09 9.11 -18.84
C ASN A 25 2.76 9.07 -18.06
N GLU A 26 2.14 10.22 -17.82
CA GLU A 26 0.91 10.31 -17.01
C GLU A 26 -0.20 9.38 -17.49
N ALA A 27 -0.42 9.27 -18.81
CA ALA A 27 -1.45 8.38 -19.37
C ALA A 27 -1.16 6.89 -19.11
N ALA A 28 0.10 6.48 -19.20
CA ALA A 28 0.52 5.13 -18.85
C ALA A 28 0.38 4.88 -17.34
N GLN A 29 0.75 5.86 -16.51
CA GLN A 29 0.62 5.76 -15.05
C GLN A 29 -0.84 5.65 -14.61
N GLU A 30 -1.74 6.44 -15.20
CA GLU A 30 -3.20 6.36 -15.02
C GLU A 30 -3.72 4.95 -15.32
N SER A 31 -3.42 4.42 -16.51
CA SER A 31 -3.85 3.08 -16.91
C SER A 31 -3.28 1.96 -16.01
N VAL A 32 -2.03 2.11 -15.57
CA VAL A 32 -1.41 1.16 -14.64
C VAL A 32 -2.05 1.22 -13.25
N LEU A 33 -2.40 2.42 -12.75
CA LEU A 33 -3.13 2.55 -11.49
C LEU A 33 -4.49 1.87 -11.55
N ASP A 34 -5.24 2.05 -12.64
CA ASP A 34 -6.52 1.36 -12.83
C ASP A 34 -6.35 -0.17 -12.81
N THR A 35 -5.31 -0.65 -13.50
CA THR A 35 -4.99 -2.09 -13.53
C THR A 35 -4.63 -2.63 -12.15
N LEU A 36 -3.83 -1.89 -11.36
CA LEU A 36 -3.48 -2.27 -9.99
C LEU A 36 -4.71 -2.24 -9.05
N CYS A 37 -5.63 -1.29 -9.25
CA CYS A 37 -6.88 -1.24 -8.49
C CYS A 37 -7.77 -2.45 -8.80
N LEU A 38 -7.91 -2.82 -10.06
CA LEU A 38 -8.65 -4.04 -10.46
C LEU A 38 -8.02 -5.31 -9.86
N LEU A 39 -6.69 -5.39 -9.87
CA LEU A 39 -5.97 -6.50 -9.25
C LEU A 39 -6.25 -6.56 -7.75
N LYS A 40 -6.18 -5.42 -7.04
CA LYS A 40 -6.51 -5.32 -5.62
C LYS A 40 -7.94 -5.79 -5.35
N ASP A 41 -8.92 -5.33 -6.13
CA ASP A 41 -10.33 -5.70 -5.91
C ASP A 41 -10.56 -7.21 -6.07
N SER A 42 -9.81 -7.84 -6.98
CA SER A 42 -9.88 -9.29 -7.21
C SER A 42 -9.38 -10.14 -6.03
N TRP A 43 -8.49 -9.62 -5.19
CA TRP A 43 -7.90 -10.37 -4.06
C TRP A 43 -8.93 -10.88 -3.06
N SER A 44 -10.07 -10.18 -2.90
CA SER A 44 -11.17 -10.61 -2.03
C SER A 44 -11.83 -11.93 -2.46
N THR A 45 -11.69 -12.31 -3.73
CA THR A 45 -12.28 -13.51 -4.34
C THR A 45 -11.25 -14.59 -4.67
N MET A 46 -9.96 -14.28 -4.52
CA MET A 46 -8.86 -15.21 -4.78
C MET A 46 -8.50 -16.06 -3.55
N PRO A 47 -7.87 -17.23 -3.75
CA PRO A 47 -7.24 -17.97 -2.65
C PRO A 47 -6.26 -17.09 -1.85
N ILE A 48 -6.27 -17.25 -0.53
CA ILE A 48 -5.52 -16.41 0.42
C ILE A 48 -4.03 -16.36 0.15
N ASP A 49 -3.44 -17.49 -0.22
CA ASP A 49 -2.03 -17.66 -0.52
C ASP A 49 -1.64 -16.91 -1.81
N ILE A 50 -2.51 -16.94 -2.82
CA ILE A 50 -2.33 -16.20 -4.07
C ILE A 50 -2.45 -14.70 -3.82
N ALA A 51 -3.53 -14.25 -3.18
CA ALA A 51 -3.75 -12.84 -2.86
C ALA A 51 -2.59 -12.27 -2.04
N LYS A 52 -2.12 -13.04 -1.04
CA LYS A 52 -0.95 -12.68 -0.24
C LYS A 52 0.32 -12.58 -1.09
N SER A 53 0.60 -13.57 -1.92
CA SER A 53 1.77 -13.57 -2.80
C SER A 53 1.79 -12.34 -3.72
N GLN A 54 0.68 -12.09 -4.42
CA GLN A 54 0.55 -10.93 -5.30
C GLN A 54 0.66 -9.61 -4.54
N SER A 55 0.04 -9.49 -3.36
CA SER A 55 0.13 -8.27 -2.55
C SER A 55 1.56 -7.98 -2.08
N ILE A 56 2.37 -9.01 -1.79
CA ILE A 56 3.78 -8.86 -1.41
C ILE A 56 4.59 -8.33 -2.60
N VAL A 57 4.38 -8.86 -3.81
CA VAL A 57 5.06 -8.36 -5.01
C VAL A 57 4.62 -6.93 -5.34
N ALA A 58 3.31 -6.64 -5.23
CA ALA A 58 2.76 -5.31 -5.50
C ALA A 58 3.23 -4.25 -4.48
N ALA A 59 3.70 -4.64 -3.30
CA ALA A 59 4.25 -3.73 -2.29
C ALA A 59 5.50 -2.98 -2.77
N GLU A 60 6.19 -3.45 -3.81
CA GLU A 60 7.28 -2.70 -4.45
C GLU A 60 6.79 -1.37 -5.08
N ALA A 61 5.49 -1.23 -5.33
CA ALA A 61 4.87 0.02 -5.78
C ALA A 61 4.87 1.12 -4.70
N ILE A 62 4.98 0.79 -3.41
CA ILE A 62 4.76 1.73 -2.30
C ILE A 62 5.58 3.04 -2.44
N PRO A 63 6.90 3.02 -2.70
CA PRO A 63 7.67 4.26 -2.84
C PRO A 63 7.21 5.11 -4.02
N ILE A 64 6.75 4.47 -5.11
CA ILE A 64 6.26 5.14 -6.32
C ILE A 64 4.91 5.78 -6.04
N LEU A 65 3.97 5.06 -5.42
CA LEU A 65 2.66 5.58 -5.02
C LEU A 65 2.80 6.79 -4.08
N GLN A 66 3.70 6.71 -3.09
CA GLN A 66 4.00 7.82 -2.18
C GLN A 66 4.62 9.04 -2.90
N MET A 67 5.39 8.81 -3.97
CA MET A 67 5.91 9.88 -4.81
C MET A 67 4.80 10.51 -5.65
N LEU A 68 3.96 9.71 -6.30
CA LEU A 68 2.83 10.18 -7.11
C LEU A 68 1.87 11.06 -6.30
N MET A 69 1.58 10.69 -5.05
CA MET A 69 0.77 11.54 -4.14
C MET A 69 1.37 12.94 -3.88
N LYS A 70 2.67 13.13 -4.13
CA LYS A 70 3.35 14.42 -3.96
C LYS A 70 3.55 15.18 -5.27
N THR A 71 3.71 14.46 -6.38
CA THR A 71 4.13 15.03 -7.67
C THR A 71 3.04 15.10 -8.71
N CYS A 72 2.01 14.24 -8.63
CA CYS A 72 0.97 14.13 -9.64
C CYS A 72 -0.32 14.85 -9.21
N PRO A 73 -1.23 15.15 -10.17
CA PRO A 73 -2.52 15.78 -9.89
C PRO A 73 -3.40 14.97 -8.92
N PRO A 74 -4.40 15.62 -8.28
CA PRO A 74 -5.32 14.94 -7.36
C PRO A 74 -6.06 13.73 -7.93
N SER A 75 -6.22 13.61 -9.26
CA SER A 75 -6.85 12.45 -9.91
C SER A 75 -6.15 11.12 -9.58
N PHE A 76 -4.85 11.16 -9.28
CA PHE A 76 -4.06 9.97 -8.92
C PHE A 76 -4.24 9.59 -7.44
N HIS A 77 -4.57 10.57 -6.59
CA HIS A 77 -4.38 10.45 -5.14
C HIS A 77 -5.34 9.44 -4.51
N GLU A 78 -6.61 9.43 -4.93
CA GLU A 78 -7.61 8.49 -4.40
C GLU A 78 -7.22 7.03 -4.65
N ARG A 79 -6.83 6.70 -5.88
CA ARG A 79 -6.39 5.35 -6.26
C ARG A 79 -5.06 4.98 -5.59
N ALA A 80 -4.10 5.90 -5.58
CA ALA A 80 -2.81 5.67 -4.92
C ALA A 80 -2.97 5.46 -3.41
N ASP A 81 -3.82 6.24 -2.75
CA ASP A 81 -4.12 6.10 -1.33
C ASP A 81 -4.84 4.77 -1.04
N SER A 82 -5.84 4.40 -1.86
CA SER A 82 -6.52 3.11 -1.75
C SER A 82 -5.55 1.92 -1.84
N LEU A 83 -4.61 1.97 -2.79
CA LEU A 83 -3.57 0.96 -2.95
C LEU A 83 -2.60 0.94 -1.76
N LEU A 84 -2.15 2.10 -1.27
CA LEU A 84 -1.27 2.18 -0.10
C LEU A 84 -1.90 1.59 1.16
N HIS A 85 -3.22 1.67 1.29
CA HIS A 85 -3.95 1.11 2.43
C HIS A 85 -4.08 -0.42 2.39
N CYS A 86 -4.07 -1.05 1.22
CA CYS A 86 -4.22 -2.49 1.06
C CYS A 86 -2.89 -3.25 0.96
N LEU A 87 -1.81 -2.58 0.54
CA LEU A 87 -0.51 -3.22 0.33
C LEU A 87 0.20 -3.54 1.65
N PRO A 88 0.82 -4.74 1.77
CA PRO A 88 1.66 -5.05 2.91
C PRO A 88 2.91 -4.16 2.89
N GLY A 89 3.14 -3.41 3.96
CA GLY A 89 4.30 -2.54 4.01
C GLY A 89 4.36 -1.60 5.20
N CYS A 90 5.49 -0.90 5.30
CA CYS A 90 5.77 0.08 6.34
C CYS A 90 5.18 1.44 5.92
N LEU A 91 4.21 1.95 6.69
CA LEU A 91 3.76 3.33 6.56
C LEU A 91 4.87 4.24 7.12
N THR A 92 5.53 5.04 6.28
CA THR A 92 6.46 6.07 6.75
C THR A 92 5.68 7.33 7.02
N VAL A 93 5.33 7.54 8.29
CA VAL A 93 4.64 8.76 8.74
C VAL A 93 5.69 9.80 9.13
N THR A 94 5.72 10.94 8.44
CA THR A 94 6.57 12.07 8.81
C THR A 94 5.77 13.05 9.67
N ILE A 95 6.00 13.04 10.99
CA ILE A 95 5.35 13.95 11.92
C ILE A 95 6.16 15.24 11.99
N ASN A 96 5.69 16.29 11.30
CA ASN A 96 6.39 17.58 11.24
C ASN A 96 6.19 18.46 12.50
N ARG A 97 5.09 18.30 13.25
CA ARG A 97 4.83 18.95 14.55
C ARG A 97 3.90 18.09 15.42
N GLY A 98 4.32 17.76 16.64
CA GLY A 98 3.59 16.90 17.59
C GLY A 98 3.13 17.63 18.85
N ASN A 99 2.70 18.90 18.73
CA ASN A 99 2.56 19.78 19.90
C ASN A 99 1.24 19.61 20.67
N ASN A 100 0.29 18.80 20.18
CA ASN A 100 -1.05 18.66 20.76
C ASN A 100 -1.61 17.21 20.71
N LEU A 101 -0.76 16.19 20.57
CA LEU A 101 -1.25 14.81 20.63
C LEU A 101 -1.66 14.49 22.07
N LYS A 102 -2.97 14.53 22.36
CA LYS A 102 -3.52 14.07 23.63
C LYS A 102 -3.34 12.55 23.72
N GLN A 103 -2.81 12.07 24.85
CA GLN A 103 -2.72 10.65 25.17
C GLN A 103 -4.11 10.08 25.40
N THR A 104 -4.86 9.78 24.34
CA THR A 104 -6.09 9.00 24.44
C THR A 104 -5.82 7.62 23.85
N MET A 105 -5.44 6.69 24.71
CA MET A 105 -5.40 5.26 24.39
C MET A 105 -6.84 4.74 24.39
N GLY A 106 -7.55 4.89 23.28
CA GLY A 106 -8.73 4.07 22.98
C GLY A 106 -8.28 2.65 22.67
N ALA A 107 -9.14 1.66 22.92
CA ALA A 107 -8.87 0.23 22.71
C ALA A 107 -8.15 -0.02 21.37
N THR A 108 -6.85 -0.25 21.44
CA THR A 108 -5.98 -0.47 20.28
C THR A 108 -6.22 -1.87 19.74
N ASN A 109 -6.69 -1.97 18.50
CA ASN A 109 -6.63 -3.22 17.75
C ASN A 109 -5.17 -3.70 17.63
N ALA A 110 -4.97 -5.02 17.70
CA ALA A 110 -3.75 -5.72 18.11
C ALA A 110 -2.46 -5.53 17.28
N PHE A 111 -2.34 -4.50 16.46
CA PHE A 111 -1.23 -4.38 15.50
C PHE A 111 -0.41 -3.09 15.54
N CYS A 112 -0.66 -2.16 16.46
CA CYS A 112 0.22 -0.99 16.67
C CYS A 112 0.22 -0.53 18.14
N GLN A 113 1.33 -0.76 18.85
CA GLN A 113 1.63 -0.08 20.12
C GLN A 113 2.57 1.09 19.82
N LEU A 114 2.14 2.32 20.12
CA LEU A 114 2.99 3.52 20.01
C LEU A 114 3.43 3.96 21.41
N THR A 115 4.72 3.81 21.70
CA THR A 115 5.33 4.35 22.92
C THR A 115 5.93 5.72 22.61
N ILE A 116 5.35 6.77 23.17
CA ILE A 116 5.83 8.16 22.97
C ILE A 116 6.64 8.56 24.20
N GLY A 117 7.96 8.76 24.01
CA GLY A 117 8.83 9.31 25.05
C GLY A 117 8.84 10.85 25.04
N ASN A 118 9.07 11.47 26.20
CA ASN A 118 9.32 12.91 26.30
C ASN A 118 10.72 13.22 25.77
N GLY A 119 10.83 13.58 24.50
CA GLY A 119 12.09 13.95 23.86
C GLY A 119 11.89 14.86 22.66
N PRO A 120 12.99 15.38 22.07
CA PRO A 120 12.93 16.16 20.83
C PRO A 120 12.30 15.33 19.70
N PRO A 121 11.72 15.98 18.66
CA PRO A 121 11.11 15.29 17.53
C PRO A 121 12.07 14.25 16.93
N ARG A 122 11.60 13.01 16.81
CA ARG A 122 12.33 11.91 16.19
C ARG A 122 11.51 11.37 15.03
N GLN A 123 12.18 11.00 13.95
CA GLN A 123 11.54 10.14 12.96
C GLN A 123 11.28 8.78 13.60
N THR A 124 10.03 8.31 13.52
CA THR A 124 9.64 6.99 14.00
C THR A 124 9.11 6.18 12.84
N LYS A 125 9.69 4.99 12.63
CA LYS A 125 9.29 4.08 11.56
C LYS A 125 8.29 3.07 12.12
N VAL A 126 7.02 3.15 11.71
CA VAL A 126 5.96 2.23 12.14
C VAL A 126 5.87 1.07 11.15
N LYS A 127 6.16 -0.15 11.60
CA LYS A 127 5.99 -1.37 10.79
C LYS A 127 4.58 -1.92 11.01
N ARG A 128 3.75 -1.96 9.96
CA ARG A 128 2.48 -2.68 9.99
C ARG A 128 2.76 -4.16 9.70
N ILE A 129 2.36 -5.05 10.61
CA ILE A 129 2.23 -6.49 10.31
C ILE A 129 0.78 -6.67 9.87
N LEU A 130 0.54 -7.11 8.63
CA LEU A 130 -0.82 -7.19 8.09
C LEU A 130 -1.60 -8.32 8.80
N ASN A 131 -2.77 -7.98 9.34
CA ASN A 131 -3.93 -8.87 9.30
C ASN A 131 -4.39 -8.88 7.82
N LEU A 132 -4.00 -9.90 7.06
CA LEU A 132 -4.69 -10.24 5.83
C LEU A 132 -6.03 -10.88 6.23
N MET A 133 -7.12 -10.32 5.72
CA MET A 133 -8.42 -10.96 5.52
C MET A 133 -9.23 -11.31 6.78
N SER A 134 -10.25 -10.51 7.04
CA SER A 134 -11.50 -11.00 7.61
C SER A 134 -12.60 -10.78 6.57
N PRO A 135 -13.55 -11.72 6.43
CA PRO A 135 -14.65 -11.62 5.47
C PRO A 135 -15.53 -10.38 5.69
#